data_AF-A0A4P8WMD3-F1
#
_entry.id   AF-A0A4P8WMD3-F1
#
_cell.length_a   1.000
_cell.length_b   1.000
_cell.length_c   1.000
_cell.angle_alpha   90.00
_cell.angle_beta   90.00
_cell.angle_gamma   90.00
#
_symmetry.space_group_name_H-M   'P 1'
#
loop_
_entity.id
_entity.type
_entity.pdbx_description
1 polymer ?
#
loop_
_entity_poly.entity_id
_entity_poly.type
_entity_poly.pdbx_seq_one_letter_code
_entity_poly.pdbx_strand_id
1 'polypeptide(L)' 'MSDRELLFEIIDTLETEGLDRDEYQLHRMIDVESLEQLVNSANPHAGLELRFSVGEFRLCVTQSDVRILTSTEEDS' A
#
# COMPACT_ATOMS: atom_id res chain seq x y z
N MET A 1 -4.92 -8.52 -8.07
CA MET A 1 -3.73 -9.12 -7.42
C MET A 1 -4.19 -10.20 -6.47
N SER A 2 -3.37 -11.22 -6.20
CA SER A 2 -3.60 -12.16 -5.10
C SER A 2 -3.10 -11.56 -3.77
N ASP A 3 -3.63 -12.04 -2.65
CA ASP A 3 -3.24 -11.66 -1.28
C ASP A 3 -1.71 -11.59 -1.05
N ARG A 4 -1.01 -12.62 -1.53
CA ARG A 4 0.45 -12.73 -1.44
C ARG A 4 1.15 -11.69 -2.29
N GLU A 5 0.66 -11.44 -3.50
CA GLU A 5 1.24 -10.47 -4.43
C GLU A 5 1.11 -9.06 -3.85
N LEU A 6 -0.06 -8.71 -3.32
CA LEU A 6 -0.29 -7.40 -2.67
C LEU A 6 0.63 -7.20 -1.46
N LEU A 7 0.77 -8.24 -0.62
CA LEU A 7 1.66 -8.19 0.54
C LEU A 7 3.11 -7.96 0.12
N PHE A 8 3.59 -8.70 -0.87
CA PHE A 8 4.96 -8.57 -1.37
C PHE A 8 5.21 -7.18 -1.95
N GLU A 9 4.28 -6.63 -2.74
CA GLU A 9 4.45 -5.28 -3.29
C GLU A 9 4.44 -4.20 -2.21
N ILE A 10 3.60 -4.31 -1.18
CA ILE A 10 3.61 -3.38 -0.06
C ILE A 10 4.97 -3.42 0.66
N ILE A 11 5.49 -4.62 0.94
CA ILE A 11 6.78 -4.79 1.63
C ILE A 11 7.92 -4.26 0.75
N ASP A 12 7.96 -4.64 -0.52
CA ASP A 12 9.00 -4.23 -1.47
C ASP A 12 9.03 -2.70 -1.66
N THR A 13 7.84 -2.07 -1.73
CA THR A 13 7.71 -0.61 -1.79
C THR A 13 8.26 0.06 -0.53
N LEU A 14 7.95 -0.48 0.66
CA LEU A 14 8.43 0.04 1.93
C LEU A 14 9.94 -0.12 2.11
N GLU A 15 10.49 -1.30 1.76
CA GLU A 15 11.92 -1.59 1.84
C GLU A 15 12.72 -0.74 0.83
N THR A 16 12.17 -0.50 -0.37
CA THR A 16 12.78 0.37 -1.39
C THR A 16 12.92 1.81 -0.90
N GLU A 17 11.97 2.29 -0.11
CA GLU A 17 11.98 3.63 0.47
C GLU A 17 12.77 3.72 1.79
N GLY A 18 13.32 2.58 2.24
CA GLY A 18 14.24 2.50 3.37
C GLY A 18 13.58 2.20 4.71
N LEU A 19 12.30 1.81 4.75
CA LEU A 19 11.67 1.31 5.97
C LEU A 19 12.02 -0.17 6.16
N ASP A 20 12.79 -0.49 7.21
CA ASP A 20 13.13 -1.87 7.50
C ASP A 20 11.87 -2.63 7.95
N ARG A 21 11.69 -3.85 7.44
CA ARG A 21 10.59 -4.75 7.84
C ARG A 21 10.54 -5.02 9.35
N ASP A 22 11.67 -4.89 10.05
CA ASP A 22 11.73 -5.08 11.50
C ASP A 22 11.17 -3.86 12.25
N GLU A 23 11.02 -2.71 11.59
CA GLU A 23 10.47 -1.47 12.16
C GLU A 23 8.93 -1.39 12.14
N TYR A 24 8.26 -2.27 11.39
CA TYR A 24 6.80 -2.33 11.33
C TYR A 24 6.25 -3.75 11.44
N GLN A 25 4.99 -3.85 11.88
CA GLN A 25 4.24 -5.12 11.85
C GLN A 25 2.97 -4.92 11.04
N LEU A 26 3.09 -5.13 9.72
CA LEU A 26 2.02 -4.84 8.76
C LEU A 26 0.70 -5.53 9.13
N HIS A 27 0.76 -6.81 9.51
CA HIS A 27 -0.40 -7.61 9.93
C HIS A 27 -1.10 -7.10 11.20
N ARG A 28 -0.44 -6.27 12.03
CA ARG A 28 -1.10 -5.63 13.19
C ARG A 28 -1.80 -4.34 12.81
N MET A 29 -1.35 -3.69 11.75
CA MET A 29 -1.89 -2.41 11.29
C MET A 29 -3.03 -2.62 10.29
N ILE A 30 -2.87 -3.61 9.41
CA ILE A 30 -3.74 -3.83 8.26
C ILE A 30 -4.00 -5.32 8.12
N ASP A 31 -5.27 -5.65 7.98
CA ASP A 31 -5.68 -6.96 7.48
C ASP A 31 -5.52 -6.98 5.96
N VAL A 32 -4.45 -7.61 5.51
CA VAL A 32 -4.05 -7.70 4.10
C VAL A 32 -5.08 -8.48 3.28
N GLU A 33 -5.73 -9.48 3.88
CA GLU A 33 -6.76 -10.28 3.23
C GLU A 33 -8.01 -9.42 2.97
N SER A 34 -8.43 -8.65 3.98
CA SER A 34 -9.53 -7.69 3.83
C SER A 34 -9.20 -6.57 2.84
N LEU A 35 -7.93 -6.11 2.81
CA LEU A 35 -7.47 -5.11 1.85
C LEU A 35 -7.52 -5.63 0.42
N GLU A 36 -7.05 -6.86 0.18
CA GLU A 36 -7.09 -7.52 -1.12
C GLU A 36 -8.52 -7.72 -1.61
N GLN A 37 -9.42 -8.21 -0.74
CA GLN A 37 -10.83 -8.34 -1.07
C GLN A 37 -11.45 -6.98 -1.44
N LEU A 38 -11.09 -5.92 -0.71
CA LEU A 38 -11.58 -4.57 -1.01
C LEU A 38 -11.08 -4.09 -2.38
N VAL A 39 -9.78 -4.24 -2.65
CA VAL A 39 -9.17 -3.90 -3.94
C VAL A 39 -9.80 -4.69 -5.07
N ASN A 40 -9.98 -6.01 -4.91
CA ASN A 40 -10.53 -6.89 -5.94
C ASN A 40 -12.05 -6.73 -6.12
N SER A 41 -12.78 -6.30 -5.08
CA SER A 41 -14.23 -6.01 -5.17
C SER A 41 -14.53 -4.72 -5.94
N ALA A 42 -13.54 -3.82 -6.03
CA ALA A 42 -13.68 -2.56 -6.72
C ALA A 42 -13.87 -2.79 -8.23
N ASN A 43 -14.71 -1.96 -8.86
CA ASN A 43 -14.80 -1.97 -10.31
C ASN A 43 -13.46 -1.45 -10.88
N PRO A 44 -12.81 -2.17 -11.82
CA PRO A 44 -11.56 -1.72 -12.44
C PRO A 44 -11.64 -0.34 -13.10
N HIS A 45 -12.84 0.08 -13.50
CA HIS A 45 -13.09 1.38 -14.12
C HIS A 45 -13.45 2.49 -13.11
N ALA A 46 -13.58 2.17 -11.82
CA ALA A 46 -13.91 3.14 -10.78
C ALA A 46 -12.69 3.92 -10.25
N GLY A 47 -11.46 3.48 -10.58
CA GLY A 47 -10.24 4.14 -10.10
C GLY A 47 -10.13 4.14 -8.57
N LEU A 48 -10.45 3.03 -7.92
CA LEU A 48 -10.34 2.94 -6.46
C LEU A 48 -8.87 3.04 -6.05
N GLU A 49 -8.61 3.98 -5.14
CA GLU A 49 -7.32 4.17 -4.49
C GLU A 49 -7.48 4.01 -2.98
N LEU A 50 -6.74 3.08 -2.40
CA LEU A 50 -6.69 2.88 -0.95
C LEU A 50 -5.45 3.52 -0.40
N ARG A 51 -5.62 4.48 0.52
CA ARG A 51 -4.53 5.25 1.08
C ARG A 51 -4.42 5.02 2.58
N PHE A 52 -3.26 4.62 3.04
CA PHE A 52 -3.00 4.37 4.46
C PHE A 52 -1.55 4.71 4.82
N SER A 53 -1.27 4.84 6.11
CA SER A 53 0.08 5.15 6.60
C SER A 53 0.69 3.97 7.33
N VAL A 54 1.96 3.72 7.08
CA VAL A 54 2.81 2.75 7.80
C VAL A 54 4.02 3.53 8.29
N GLY A 55 4.08 3.79 9.60
CA GLY A 55 5.08 4.71 10.16
C GLY A 55 4.91 6.12 9.58
N GLU A 56 5.99 6.65 9.00
CA GLU A 56 6.01 7.96 8.33
C GLU A 56 5.63 7.91 6.85
N PHE A 57 5.54 6.71 6.27
CA PHE A 57 5.24 6.51 4.86
C PHE A 57 3.74 6.45 4.62
N ARG A 58 3.27 7.11 3.56
CA ARG A 58 1.87 7.05 3.12
C ARG A 58 1.81 6.20 1.86
N LEU A 59 1.15 5.05 1.92
CA LEU A 59 0.95 4.17 0.78
C LEU A 59 -0.34 4.52 0.04
N CYS A 60 -0.33 4.28 -1.27
CA CYS A 60 -1.48 4.22 -2.15
C CYS A 60 -1.47 2.85 -2.83
N VAL A 61 -2.56 2.10 -2.62
CA VAL A 61 -2.78 0.79 -3.21
C VAL A 61 -3.91 0.88 -4.21
N THR A 62 -3.67 0.36 -5.41
CA THR A 62 -4.66 0.22 -6.47
C THR A 62 -4.76 -1.25 -6.88
N GLN A 63 -5.68 -1.58 -7.80
CA GLN A 63 -5.77 -2.93 -8.36
C GLN A 63 -4.52 -3.39 -9.12
N SER A 64 -3.69 -2.44 -9.55
CA SER A 64 -2.59 -2.70 -10.47
C SER A 64 -1.22 -2.42 -9.88
N ASP A 65 -1.13 -1.66 -8.79
CA ASP A 65 0.14 -1.07 -8.34
C ASP A 65 0.04 -0.57 -6.89
N VAL A 66 1.18 -0.61 -6.18
CA VAL A 66 1.39 -0.03 -4.85
C VAL A 66 2.48 1.05 -4.90
N ARG A 67 2.20 2.24 -4.35
CA ARG A 67 3.12 3.40 -4.40
C ARG A 67 3.18 4.14 -3.08
N ILE A 68 4.32 4.77 -2.79
CA ILE A 68 4.38 5.81 -1.76
C ILE A 68 3.85 7.13 -2.32
N LEU A 69 2.96 7.76 -1.56
CA LEU A 69 2.54 9.13 -1.73
C LEU A 69 3.57 10.02 -1.01
N THR A 70 4.54 10.53 -1.76
CA THR A 70 5.38 11.62 -1.26
C THR A 70 4.50 12.84 -1.05
N SER A 71 4.61 13.49 0.11
CA SER A 71 3.99 14.80 0.30
C SER A 71 4.85 15.83 -0.42
N THR A 72 4.95 15.74 -1.74
CA THR A 72 5.53 16.81 -2.55
C THR A 72 4.42 17.82 -2.84
N GLU A 73 3.94 18.47 -1.79
CA GLU A 73 3.59 19.88 -1.87
C GLU A 73 4.87 20.68 -1.56
N GLU A 74 5.92 20.47 -2.35
CA GLU A 74 6.85 21.55 -2.63
C GLU A 74 6.38 22.18 -3.93
N ASP A 75 5.29 22.93 -3.78
CA ASP A 75 4.94 24.02 -4.66
C ASP A 75 6.14 25.00 -4.69
N SER A 76 6.58 25.33 -5.91
CA SER A 76 7.58 26.37 -6.30
C SER A 76 9.05 25.97 -6.46
#